data_AF-A0A133VBA7-F1
#
_entry.id   AF-A0A133VBA7-F1
#
_cell.length_a   1.000
_cell.length_b   1.000
_cell.length_c   1.000
_cell.angle_alpha   90.00
_cell.angle_beta   90.00
_cell.angle_gamma   90.00
#
_symmetry.space_group_name_H-M   'P 1'
#
loop_
_entity.id
_entity.type
_entity.pdbx_description
1 polymer ?
#
loop_
_entity_poly.entity_id
_entity_poly.type
_entity_poly.pdbx_seq_one_letter_code
_entity_poly.pdbx_strand_id
1 'polypeptide(L)' 'MLGIEVIRKEPEVVRNDLKKRGEEGKLPWVDEIKNKDKKWRDLKQTIDRLRHERNELSKKIGEM' A
#
# COMPACT_ATOMS: atom_id res chain seq x y z
N MET A 1 16.69 3.04 -5.89
CA MET A 1 15.22 3.00 -5.74
C MET A 1 14.87 3.47 -4.34
N LEU A 2 13.93 4.41 -4.20
CA LEU A 2 13.48 4.87 -2.87
C LEU A 2 12.61 3.78 -2.23
N GLY A 3 12.90 3.44 -0.97
CA GLY A 3 12.06 2.52 -0.22
C GLY A 3 10.70 3.15 0.05
N ILE A 4 9.61 2.43 -0.25
CA ILE A 4 8.24 2.92 0.02
C ILE A 4 7.98 3.12 1.51
N GLU A 5 8.74 2.46 2.38
CA GLU A 5 8.74 2.63 3.83
C GLU A 5 9.04 4.07 4.26
N VAL A 6 9.92 4.76 3.52
CA VAL A 6 10.28 6.16 3.80
C VAL A 6 9.09 7.07 3.50
N ILE A 7 8.37 6.82 2.40
CA ILE A 7 7.14 7.56 2.05
C ILE A 7 6.03 7.29 3.08
N ARG A 8 6.00 6.08 3.67
CA ARG A 8 5.01 5.73 4.71
C ARG A 8 5.30 6.40 6.05
N LYS A 9 6.55 6.30 6.53
CA LYS A 9 6.94 6.76 7.87
C LYS A 9 7.18 8.27 7.91
N GLU A 10 7.85 8.79 6.88
CA GLU A 10 8.38 10.15 6.85
C GLU A 10 8.10 10.86 5.52
N PRO A 11 6.81 11.01 5.13
CA PRO A 11 6.46 11.68 3.87
C PRO A 11 6.95 13.14 3.81
N GLU A 12 7.04 13.82 4.95
CA GLU A 12 7.53 15.20 5.04
C GLU A 12 9.02 15.33 4.71
N VAL A 13 9.84 14.33 5.06
CA VAL A 13 11.26 14.31 4.69
C VAL A 13 11.40 14.21 3.17
N VAL A 14 10.58 13.38 2.53
CA VAL A 14 10.54 13.24 1.07
C VAL A 14 10.07 14.54 0.41
N ARG A 15 9.02 15.19 0.94
CA ARG A 15 8.56 16.49 0.42
C ARG A 15 9.64 17.58 0.52
N ASN A 16 10.32 17.67 1.66
CA ASN A 16 11.37 18.65 1.87
C ASN A 16 12.59 18.39 0.97
N ASP A 17 12.96 17.13 0.74
CA ASP A 17 14.01 16.77 -0.20
C ASP A 17 13.64 17.12 -1.65
N LEU A 18 12.39 16.87 -2.06
CA LEU A 18 11.88 17.27 -3.38
C LEU A 18 11.88 18.79 -3.57
N LYS A 19 11.49 19.56 -2.54
CA LYS A 19 11.61 21.03 -2.56
C LYS A 19 13.06 21.50 -2.69
N LYS A 20 13.98 20.91 -1.91
CA LYS A 20 15.42 21.23 -2.01
C LYS A 20 16.00 20.94 -3.39
N ARG A 21 15.49 19.91 -4.07
CA ARG A 21 15.89 19.55 -5.44
C ARG A 21 15.21 20.41 -6.52
N GLY A 22 14.27 21.30 -6.15
CA GLY A 22 13.50 22.09 -7.10
C GLY A 22 12.47 21.28 -7.90
N GLU A 23 12.12 20.06 -7.45
CA GLU A 23 11.18 19.16 -8.13
C GLU A 23 9.76 19.30 -7.59
N GLU A 24 9.25 20.53 -7.52
CA GLU A 24 7.94 20.83 -6.93
C GLU A 24 6.78 20.13 -7.65
N GLY A 25 6.91 19.86 -8.95
CA GLY A 25 5.93 19.10 -9.73
C GLY A 25 5.71 17.66 -9.25
N LYS A 26 6.64 17.09 -8.46
CA LYS A 26 6.53 15.74 -7.90
C LYS A 26 6.00 15.71 -6.47
N LEU A 27 5.78 16.86 -5.83
CA LEU A 27 5.17 16.93 -4.50
C LEU A 27 3.84 16.17 -4.40
N PRO A 28 2.92 16.26 -5.39
CA PRO A 28 1.66 15.51 -5.37
C PRO A 28 1.86 13.98 -5.39
N TRP A 29 2.98 13.50 -5.93
CA TRP A 29 3.25 12.06 -6.02
C TRP A 29 3.44 11.42 -4.65
N VAL A 30 3.93 12.18 -3.66
CA VAL A 30 4.09 11.68 -2.28
C VAL A 30 2.73 11.26 -1.72
N ASP A 31 1.71 12.10 -1.89
CA ASP A 31 0.35 11.81 -1.41
C ASP A 31 -0.33 10.73 -2.26
N GLU A 32 -0.11 10.76 -3.58
CA GLU A 32 -0.67 9.75 -4.48
C GLU A 32 -0.12 8.35 -4.18
N ILE A 33 1.19 8.22 -3.99
CA ILE A 33 1.86 6.96 -3.64
C ILE A 33 1.37 6.49 -2.27
N LYS A 34 1.26 7.38 -1.28
CA LYS A 34 0.75 7.04 0.05
C LYS A 34 -0.68 6.48 -0.01
N ASN A 35 -1.55 7.07 -0.83
CA ASN A 35 -2.91 6.60 -1.02
C ASN A 35 -2.97 5.25 -1.76
N LYS A 36 -2.16 5.08 -2.81
CA LYS A 36 -2.04 3.82 -3.54
C LYS A 36 -1.49 2.70 -2.65
N ASP A 37 -0.49 2.99 -1.82
CA ASP A 37 0.06 2.05 -0.85
C ASP A 37 -0.99 1.59 0.16
N LYS A 38 -1.78 2.52 0.69
CA LYS A 38 -2.90 2.19 1.60
C LYS A 38 -3.89 1.24 0.93
N LYS A 39 -4.39 1.60 -0.26
CA LYS A 39 -5.32 0.76 -1.02
C LYS A 39 -4.75 -0.62 -1.32
N TRP A 40 -3.47 -0.70 -1.70
CA TRP A 40 -2.80 -1.96 -1.98
C TRP A 40 -2.76 -2.87 -0.74
N ARG A 41 -2.46 -2.32 0.45
CA ARG A 41 -2.45 -3.09 1.70
C ARG A 41 -3.84 -3.58 2.09
N ASP A 42 -4.85 -2.71 1.99
CA ASP A 42 -6.24 -3.05 2.31
C ASP A 42 -6.77 -4.17 1.39
N LEU A 43 -6.47 -4.07 0.08
CA LEU A 43 -6.82 -5.11 -0.89
C LEU A 43 -6.09 -6.41 -0.65
N LYS A 44 -4.78 -6.36 -0.31
CA LYS A 44 -4.00 -7.55 -0.01
C LYS A 44 -4.60 -8.31 1.19
N GLN A 45 -4.91 -7.60 2.27
CA GLN A 45 -5.55 -8.19 3.44
C GLN A 45 -6.92 -8.79 3.09
N THR A 46 -7.70 -8.10 2.26
CA THR A 46 -9.01 -8.59 1.80
C THR A 46 -8.88 -9.88 0.98
N ILE A 47 -7.92 -9.94 0.06
CA ILE A 47 -7.65 -11.12 -0.77
C ILE A 47 -7.24 -12.31 0.10
N ASP A 48 -6.35 -12.09 1.07
CA ASP A 48 -5.90 -13.17 1.96
C ASP A 48 -7.05 -13.70 2.82
N ARG A 49 -7.94 -12.81 3.31
CA ARG A 49 -9.17 -13.22 4.01
C ARG A 49 -10.09 -14.04 3.11
N LEU A 50 -10.38 -13.57 1.90
CA LEU A 50 -11.26 -14.26 0.94
C LEU A 50 -10.70 -15.63 0.54
N ARG A 51 -9.37 -15.75 0.38
CA ARG A 51 -8.71 -17.03 0.12
C ARG A 51 -8.88 -17.99 1.28
N HIS A 52 -8.73 -17.51 2.51
CA HIS A 52 -8.94 -18.32 3.70
C HIS A 52 -10.41 -18.78 3.79
N GLU A 53 -11.36 -17.86 3.67
CA GLU A 53 -12.80 -18.18 3.67
C GLU A 53 -13.17 -19.20 2.60
N ARG A 54 -12.68 -19.03 1.37
CA ARG A 54 -12.89 -20.00 0.28
C ARG A 54 -12.35 -21.38 0.64
N ASN A 55 -11.13 -21.47 1.17
CA ASN A 55 -10.52 -22.76 1.51
C ASN A 55 -11.30 -23.46 2.64
N GLU A 56 -11.75 -22.71 3.65
CA GLU A 56 -12.56 -23.26 4.74
C GLU A 56 -13.94 -23.72 4.25
N LEU A 57 -14.58 -22.98 3.34
CA LEU A 57 -15.82 -23.41 2.70
C LEU A 57 -15.63 -24.69 1.87
N SER A 58 -14.55 -24.76 1.08
CA SER A 58 -14.24 -25.96 0.30
C SER A 58 -14.02 -27.20 1.17
N LYS A 59 -13.34 -27.07 2.32
CA LYS A 59 -13.19 -28.18 3.28
C LYS A 59 -14.53 -28.62 3.84
N LYS A 60 -15.36 -27.68 4.30
CA LYS A 60 -16.70 -27.97 4.85
C LYS A 60 -17.59 -28.71 3.84
N ILE A 61 -17.52 -28.35 2.56
CA ILE A 61 -18.27 -29.04 1.51
C ILE A 61 -17.72 -30.45 1.26
N GLY A 62 -16.40 -30.64 1.30
CA GLY A 62 -15.80 -31.96 1.10
C GLY A 62 -16.00 -32.94 2.27
N GLU A 63 -16.32 -32.42 3.46
CA GLU A 63 -16.67 -33.21 4.65
C GLU A 63 -18.18 -33.56 4.72
N MET A 64 -19.01 -32.91 3.89
CA MET A 64 -20.44 -33.24 3.70
C MET A 64 -20.62 -34.36 2.68
#